data_AF-A0A7D4TZY8-F1
#
_entry.id   AF-A0A7D4TZY8-F1
#
_cell.length_a   1.000
_cell.length_b   1.000
_cell.length_c   1.000
_cell.angle_alpha   90.00
_cell.angle_beta   90.00
_cell.angle_gamma   90.00
#
_symmetry.space_group_name_H-M   'P 1'
#
loop_
_entity.id
_entity.type
_entity.pdbx_description
1 polymer ?
#
loop_
_entity_poly.entity_id
_entity_poly.type
_entity_poly.pdbx_seq_one_letter_code
_entity_poly.pdbx_strand_id
1 'polypeptide(L)'
;MLLYLLTFIFTMTNPPATQTTAAQNKKALDELNLTLTHRQKFIKVHAAEYLIWTGHPQAPLKAFLQEDAQYHTEPKYRIVIWRVLAQAESNAAQKKKWLNNIYAAYKDMNGPDRTHATETLAKLQQPVTKLFPQETAKTLVADDRNLATYALWANSYGSKTRMDANREKLLNMALTDTNIIIRRISAYVLRKEQGLTLKQWKRLDEAALAMKKTDELYVTFLATALVTAPAGVSKEKLDQVDALITTDISHYSVGVRTELAQALAERGTRKHLDLLIGMLADKDSAGIYDPASDEGADLRAAAAFAILKINSRKN
;
A
#
# COMPACT_ATOMS: atom_id res chain seq x y z
N MET A 1 -70.35 8.28 22.75
CA MET A 1 -70.00 8.64 21.36
C MET A 1 -68.47 8.76 21.32
N LEU A 2 -67.86 7.85 20.55
CA LEU A 2 -66.45 7.53 20.25
C LEU A 2 -65.28 8.25 20.97
N LEU A 3 -64.45 7.44 21.64
CA LEU A 3 -63.01 7.66 21.85
C LEU A 3 -62.26 7.47 20.51
N TYR A 4 -61.35 8.39 20.16
CA TYR A 4 -60.35 8.19 19.12
C TYR A 4 -59.03 7.73 19.75
N LEU A 5 -58.63 6.49 19.47
CA LEU A 5 -57.28 5.96 19.74
C LEU A 5 -56.40 6.29 18.52
N LEU A 6 -55.38 7.13 18.70
CA LEU A 6 -54.31 7.33 17.71
C LEU A 6 -53.26 6.23 17.88
N THR A 7 -53.25 5.27 16.98
CA THR A 7 -52.17 4.28 16.83
C THR A 7 -51.03 4.90 16.02
N PHE A 8 -49.91 5.20 16.70
CA PHE A 8 -48.62 5.45 16.05
C PHE A 8 -48.09 4.12 15.49
N ILE A 9 -48.08 3.99 14.17
CA ILE A 9 -47.39 2.89 13.48
C ILE A 9 -45.90 3.25 13.45
N PHE A 10 -45.11 2.61 14.31
CA PHE A 10 -43.66 2.58 14.18
C PHE A 10 -43.32 1.80 12.89
N THR A 11 -42.92 2.51 11.84
CA THR A 11 -42.24 1.87 10.71
C THR A 11 -40.88 1.39 11.20
N MET A 12 -40.76 0.09 11.48
CA MET A 12 -39.46 -0.54 11.66
C MET A 12 -38.72 -0.46 10.31
N THR A 13 -37.79 0.48 10.20
CA THR A 13 -36.80 0.48 9.14
C THR A 13 -35.97 -0.79 9.30
N ASN A 14 -36.10 -1.73 8.37
CA ASN A 14 -35.22 -2.88 8.30
C ASN A 14 -33.76 -2.38 8.32
N PRO A 15 -32.87 -2.96 9.14
CA PRO A 15 -31.45 -2.68 9.02
C PRO A 15 -30.99 -3.03 7.60
N PRO A 16 -30.05 -2.28 6.99
CA PRO A 16 -29.57 -2.59 5.66
C PRO A 16 -29.02 -4.01 5.64
N ALA A 17 -29.47 -4.81 4.68
CA ALA A 17 -29.04 -6.19 4.51
C ALA A 17 -27.51 -6.24 4.41
N THR A 18 -26.87 -6.99 5.32
CA THR A 18 -25.43 -7.21 5.31
C THR A 18 -25.04 -7.83 3.96
N GLN A 19 -24.23 -7.13 3.16
CA GLN A 19 -23.78 -7.67 1.86
C GLN A 19 -23.01 -8.97 2.09
N THR A 20 -23.29 -9.98 1.27
CA THR A 20 -22.55 -11.25 1.33
C THR A 20 -21.09 -11.04 0.92
N THR A 21 -20.18 -11.86 1.42
CA THR A 21 -18.77 -11.87 1.01
C THR A 21 -18.60 -11.94 -0.50
N ALA A 22 -19.45 -12.73 -1.19
CA ALA A 22 -19.42 -12.83 -2.65
C ALA A 22 -19.78 -11.51 -3.33
N ALA A 23 -20.81 -10.80 -2.84
CA ALA A 23 -21.20 -9.50 -3.38
C ALA A 23 -20.11 -8.43 -3.14
N GLN A 24 -19.52 -8.42 -1.95
CA GLN A 24 -18.41 -7.53 -1.60
C GLN A 24 -17.19 -7.77 -2.51
N ASN A 25 -16.80 -9.04 -2.69
CA ASN A 25 -15.68 -9.41 -3.55
C ASN A 25 -15.94 -9.02 -5.00
N LYS A 26 -17.17 -9.24 -5.50
CA LYS A 26 -17.55 -8.82 -6.85
C LYS A 26 -17.39 -7.31 -7.01
N LYS A 27 -17.95 -6.52 -6.10
CA LYS A 27 -17.86 -5.05 -6.17
C LYS A 27 -16.41 -4.56 -6.12
N ALA A 28 -15.59 -5.14 -5.26
CA ALA A 28 -14.17 -4.81 -5.16
C ALA A 28 -13.40 -5.16 -6.46
N LEU A 29 -13.64 -6.34 -7.04
CA LEU A 29 -13.04 -6.72 -8.32
C LEU A 29 -13.53 -5.84 -9.47
N ASP A 30 -14.81 -5.48 -9.50
CA ASP A 30 -15.35 -4.58 -10.51
C ASP A 30 -14.63 -3.21 -10.46
N GLU A 31 -14.43 -2.64 -9.27
CA GLU A 31 -13.70 -1.36 -9.09
C GLU A 31 -12.25 -1.45 -9.56
N LEU A 32 -11.53 -2.52 -9.19
CA LEU A 32 -10.15 -2.71 -9.64
C LEU A 32 -10.05 -2.84 -11.16
N ASN A 33 -10.96 -3.56 -11.79
CA ASN A 33 -11.00 -3.70 -13.25
C ASN A 33 -11.42 -2.39 -13.94
N LEU A 34 -12.36 -1.62 -13.36
CA LEU A 34 -12.74 -0.30 -13.84
C LEU A 34 -11.53 0.64 -13.82
N THR A 35 -10.81 0.67 -12.69
CA THR A 35 -9.60 1.48 -12.51
C THR A 35 -8.51 1.06 -13.50
N LEU A 36 -8.25 -0.24 -13.63
CA LEU A 36 -7.32 -0.79 -14.61
C LEU A 36 -7.69 -0.40 -16.05
N THR A 37 -8.97 -0.27 -16.38
CA THR A 37 -9.41 0.01 -17.76
C THR A 37 -9.35 1.49 -18.09
N HIS A 38 -9.80 2.35 -17.17
CA HIS A 38 -10.06 3.76 -17.47
C HIS A 38 -9.01 4.73 -16.94
N ARG A 39 -8.23 4.35 -15.92
CA ARG A 39 -7.17 5.21 -15.38
C ARG A 39 -5.87 5.02 -16.12
N GLN A 40 -4.99 6.00 -15.95
CA GLN A 40 -3.71 6.08 -16.62
C GLN A 40 -2.56 6.02 -15.61
N LYS A 41 -1.36 5.73 -16.10
CA LYS A 41 -0.11 5.85 -15.37
C LYS A 41 -0.13 5.14 -14.00
N PHE A 42 0.22 5.86 -12.93
CA PHE A 42 0.46 5.28 -11.61
C PHE A 42 -0.81 4.70 -10.96
N ILE A 43 -1.98 5.30 -11.19
CA ILE A 43 -3.25 4.78 -10.65
C ILE A 43 -3.59 3.43 -11.28
N LYS A 44 -3.35 3.31 -12.60
CA LYS A 44 -3.48 2.04 -13.33
C LYS A 44 -2.52 0.97 -12.81
N VAL A 45 -1.28 1.36 -12.46
CA VAL A 45 -0.27 0.47 -11.86
C VAL A 45 -0.74 -0.05 -10.50
N HIS A 46 -1.27 0.80 -9.63
CA HIS A 46 -1.76 0.36 -8.32
C HIS A 46 -2.90 -0.65 -8.45
N ALA A 47 -3.90 -0.40 -9.31
CA ALA A 47 -4.97 -1.35 -9.56
C ALA A 47 -4.45 -2.69 -10.11
N ALA A 48 -3.49 -2.65 -11.03
CA ALA A 48 -2.84 -3.85 -11.55
C ALA A 48 -2.11 -4.65 -10.47
N GLU A 49 -1.33 -3.98 -9.61
CA GLU A 49 -0.62 -4.62 -8.50
C GLU A 49 -1.61 -5.25 -7.52
N TYR A 50 -2.70 -4.56 -7.17
CA TYR A 50 -3.74 -5.10 -6.30
C TYR A 50 -4.43 -6.33 -6.89
N LEU A 51 -4.74 -6.33 -8.18
CA LEU A 51 -5.28 -7.50 -8.88
C LEU A 51 -4.29 -8.67 -8.85
N ILE A 52 -3.00 -8.43 -9.11
CA ILE A 52 -1.98 -9.48 -9.04
C ILE A 52 -1.87 -10.05 -7.63
N TRP A 53 -1.80 -9.20 -6.60
CA TRP A 53 -1.64 -9.61 -5.20
C TRP A 53 -2.88 -10.31 -4.62
N THR A 54 -4.02 -10.21 -5.30
CA THR A 54 -5.27 -10.92 -4.96
C THR A 54 -5.53 -12.14 -5.85
N GLY A 55 -4.59 -12.51 -6.73
CA GLY A 55 -4.67 -13.74 -7.53
C GLY A 55 -5.28 -13.58 -8.92
N HIS A 56 -5.38 -12.36 -9.43
CA HIS A 56 -5.99 -12.04 -10.73
C HIS A 56 -4.98 -11.40 -11.72
N PRO A 57 -3.88 -12.06 -12.10
CA PRO A 57 -2.81 -11.45 -12.89
C PRO A 57 -3.13 -11.28 -14.39
N GLN A 58 -4.14 -11.99 -14.91
CA GLN A 58 -4.40 -12.08 -16.35
C GLN A 58 -4.80 -10.75 -16.98
N ALA A 59 -5.71 -10.00 -16.35
CA ALA A 59 -6.12 -8.68 -16.84
C ALA A 59 -4.98 -7.64 -16.78
N PRO A 60 -4.23 -7.53 -15.65
CA PRO A 60 -3.00 -6.74 -15.60
C PRO A 60 -1.99 -7.09 -16.68
N LEU A 61 -1.70 -8.38 -16.90
CA LEU A 61 -0.75 -8.82 -17.93
C LEU A 61 -1.16 -8.31 -19.32
N LYS A 62 -2.42 -8.52 -19.71
CA LYS A 62 -2.94 -8.06 -21.01
C LYS A 62 -2.86 -6.54 -21.15
N ALA A 63 -3.30 -5.79 -20.14
CA ALA A 63 -3.30 -4.33 -20.17
C ALA A 63 -1.88 -3.77 -20.25
N PHE A 64 -0.94 -4.32 -19.48
CA PHE A 64 0.41 -3.78 -19.41
C PHE A 64 1.32 -4.18 -20.57
N LEU A 65 0.98 -5.24 -21.32
CA LEU A 65 1.62 -5.49 -22.62
C LEU A 65 1.27 -4.40 -23.64
N GLN A 66 0.05 -3.85 -23.57
CA GLN A 66 -0.35 -2.71 -24.39
C GLN A 66 0.32 -1.41 -23.91
N GLU A 67 0.40 -1.20 -22.59
CA GLU A 67 1.14 -0.07 -22.00
C GLU A 67 2.62 -0.10 -22.44
N ASP A 68 3.29 -1.26 -22.41
CA ASP A 68 4.68 -1.38 -22.87
C ASP A 68 4.81 -1.02 -24.36
N ALA A 69 3.91 -1.52 -25.21
CA ALA A 69 3.93 -1.17 -26.63
C ALA A 69 3.86 0.34 -26.87
N GLN A 70 3.07 1.08 -26.07
CA GLN A 70 2.87 2.51 -26.22
C GLN A 70 3.93 3.36 -25.50
N TYR A 71 4.38 2.95 -24.33
CA TYR A 71 5.17 3.77 -23.39
C TYR A 71 6.53 3.18 -23.01
N HIS A 72 7.03 2.16 -23.71
CA HIS A 72 8.37 1.57 -23.45
C HIS A 72 9.52 2.58 -23.50
N THR A 73 9.35 3.74 -24.15
CA THR A 73 10.34 4.82 -24.19
C THR A 73 10.15 5.87 -23.10
N GLU A 74 9.00 5.95 -22.44
CA GLU A 74 8.72 6.97 -21.41
C GLU A 74 9.53 6.67 -20.14
N PRO A 75 10.52 7.51 -19.78
CA PRO A 75 11.30 7.29 -18.57
C PRO A 75 10.42 7.25 -17.33
N LYS A 76 10.85 6.50 -16.31
CA LYS A 76 10.16 6.23 -15.05
C LYS A 76 8.91 5.37 -15.22
N TYR A 77 8.03 5.69 -16.18
CA TYR A 77 6.81 4.94 -16.40
C TYR A 77 7.07 3.55 -16.98
N ARG A 78 7.99 3.41 -17.94
CA ARG A 78 8.41 2.10 -18.47
C ARG A 78 8.89 1.13 -17.38
N ILE A 79 9.53 1.63 -16.33
CA ILE A 79 10.03 0.81 -15.23
C ILE A 79 8.87 0.19 -14.44
N VAL A 80 7.84 0.98 -14.13
CA VAL A 80 6.69 0.47 -13.39
C VAL A 80 5.82 -0.43 -14.27
N ILE A 81 5.79 -0.21 -15.59
CA ILE A 81 5.19 -1.15 -16.54
C ILE A 81 5.91 -2.52 -16.46
N TRP A 82 7.23 -2.54 -16.59
CA TRP A 82 8.01 -3.78 -16.50
C TRP A 82 7.87 -4.44 -15.13
N ARG A 83 7.68 -3.67 -14.05
CA ARG A 83 7.38 -4.21 -12.72
C ARG A 83 6.07 -4.97 -12.68
N VAL A 84 4.99 -4.42 -13.25
CA VAL A 84 3.69 -5.10 -13.34
C VAL A 84 3.83 -6.37 -14.18
N LEU A 85 4.47 -6.28 -15.34
CA LEU A 85 4.70 -7.44 -16.22
C LEU A 85 5.53 -8.54 -15.56
N ALA A 86 6.59 -8.19 -14.85
CA ALA A 86 7.42 -9.15 -14.12
C ALA A 86 6.67 -9.87 -12.99
N GLN A 87 5.67 -9.23 -12.38
CA GLN A 87 4.82 -9.84 -11.36
C GLN A 87 3.71 -10.69 -11.96
N ALA A 88 3.11 -10.25 -13.07
CA ALA A 88 1.96 -10.92 -13.69
C ALA A 88 2.34 -12.13 -14.56
N GLU A 89 3.56 -12.17 -15.07
CA GLU A 89 4.02 -13.24 -15.97
C GLU A 89 4.13 -14.61 -15.29
N SER A 90 3.51 -15.62 -15.91
CA SER A 90 3.68 -17.03 -15.55
C SER A 90 4.84 -17.68 -16.31
N ASN A 91 5.21 -17.15 -17.48
CA ASN A 91 6.32 -17.66 -18.26
C ASN A 91 7.67 -17.14 -17.70
N ALA A 92 8.55 -18.06 -17.32
CA ALA A 92 9.84 -17.72 -16.71
C ALA A 92 10.77 -16.91 -17.63
N ALA A 93 10.77 -17.18 -18.95
CA ALA A 93 11.60 -16.47 -19.91
C ALA A 93 11.12 -15.02 -20.10
N GLN A 94 9.81 -14.82 -20.19
CA GLN A 94 9.22 -13.49 -20.29
C GLN A 94 9.43 -12.68 -19.02
N LYS A 95 9.20 -13.29 -17.84
CA LYS A 95 9.53 -12.66 -16.56
C LYS A 95 10.99 -12.22 -16.49
N LYS A 96 11.91 -13.08 -16.93
CA LYS A 96 13.35 -12.76 -16.99
C LYS A 96 13.65 -11.59 -17.94
N LYS A 97 12.97 -11.49 -19.08
CA LYS A 97 13.08 -10.34 -20.00
C LYS A 97 12.75 -9.03 -19.28
N TRP A 98 11.60 -8.97 -18.59
CA TRP A 98 11.18 -7.74 -17.88
C TRP A 98 12.14 -7.38 -16.74
N LEU A 99 12.59 -8.37 -15.97
CA LEU A 99 13.61 -8.16 -14.93
C LEU A 99 14.94 -7.63 -15.52
N ASN A 100 15.39 -8.17 -16.65
CA ASN A 100 16.62 -7.71 -17.30
C ASN A 100 16.53 -6.24 -17.75
N ASN A 101 15.37 -5.79 -18.22
CA ASN A 101 15.16 -4.38 -18.56
C ASN A 101 15.30 -3.48 -17.32
N ILE A 102 14.70 -3.89 -16.20
CA ILE A 102 14.82 -3.18 -14.91
C ILE A 102 16.28 -3.19 -14.42
N TYR A 103 16.99 -4.31 -14.55
CA TYR A 103 18.41 -4.40 -14.20
C TYR A 103 19.28 -3.48 -15.06
N ALA A 104 19.00 -3.36 -16.35
CA ALA A 104 19.72 -2.43 -17.22
C ALA A 104 19.53 -0.98 -16.75
N ALA A 105 18.29 -0.58 -16.46
CA ALA A 105 17.98 0.75 -15.94
C ALA A 105 18.59 1.03 -14.55
N TYR A 106 18.70 0.01 -13.69
CA TYR A 106 19.36 0.14 -12.40
C TYR A 106 20.88 0.36 -12.52
N LYS A 107 21.52 -0.35 -13.46
CA LYS A 107 22.96 -0.24 -13.72
C LYS A 107 23.35 1.05 -14.44
N ASP A 108 22.42 1.68 -15.14
CA ASP A 108 22.64 3.00 -15.75
C ASP A 108 22.68 4.07 -14.65
N MET A 109 23.90 4.34 -14.17
CA MET A 109 24.14 5.22 -13.02
C MET A 109 23.72 6.67 -13.26
N ASN A 110 23.59 7.10 -14.53
CA ASN A 110 23.20 8.45 -14.92
C ASN A 110 21.82 8.49 -15.59
N GLY A 111 21.15 7.33 -15.69
CA GLY A 111 19.89 7.19 -16.39
C GLY A 111 18.72 7.82 -15.64
N PRO A 112 17.71 8.34 -16.37
CA PRO A 112 16.53 8.99 -15.76
C PRO A 112 15.63 8.04 -14.96
N ASP A 113 15.84 6.73 -15.12
CA ASP A 113 15.05 5.66 -14.50
C ASP A 113 15.57 5.18 -13.16
N ARG A 114 16.80 5.57 -12.79
CA ARG A 114 17.57 4.90 -11.75
C ARG A 114 16.85 4.80 -10.41
N THR A 115 16.16 5.86 -9.99
CA THR A 115 15.35 5.88 -8.75
C THR A 115 14.17 4.91 -8.82
N HIS A 116 13.44 4.88 -9.94
CA HIS A 116 12.30 3.97 -10.13
C HIS A 116 12.74 2.53 -10.28
N ALA A 117 13.89 2.28 -10.93
CA ALA A 117 14.47 0.95 -11.04
C ALA A 117 14.89 0.43 -9.67
N THR A 118 15.53 1.26 -8.85
CA THR A 118 15.93 0.91 -7.49
C THR A 118 14.72 0.57 -6.61
N GLU A 119 13.68 1.42 -6.60
CA GLU A 119 12.43 1.14 -5.87
C GLU A 119 11.79 -0.17 -6.37
N THR A 120 11.75 -0.37 -7.69
CA THR A 120 11.15 -1.55 -8.31
C THR A 120 11.88 -2.82 -7.91
N LEU A 121 13.21 -2.82 -7.91
CA LEU A 121 13.99 -3.99 -7.47
C LEU A 121 13.76 -4.30 -5.99
N ALA A 122 13.59 -3.27 -5.16
CA ALA A 122 13.21 -3.45 -3.76
C ALA A 122 11.80 -4.07 -3.62
N LYS A 123 10.80 -3.54 -4.34
CA LYS A 123 9.42 -4.08 -4.37
C LYS A 123 9.37 -5.53 -4.86
N LEU A 124 10.19 -5.88 -5.86
CA LEU A 124 10.34 -7.23 -6.40
C LEU A 124 11.26 -8.12 -5.55
N GLN A 125 11.76 -7.63 -4.42
CA GLN A 125 12.63 -8.34 -3.48
C GLN A 125 13.90 -8.92 -4.13
N GLN A 126 14.44 -8.23 -5.13
CA GLN A 126 15.65 -8.67 -5.82
C GLN A 126 16.89 -8.39 -4.95
N PRO A 127 17.81 -9.36 -4.75
CA PRO A 127 18.98 -9.20 -3.89
C PRO A 127 20.09 -8.40 -4.60
N VAL A 128 19.89 -7.10 -4.79
CA VAL A 128 20.77 -6.24 -5.61
C VAL A 128 22.22 -6.22 -5.14
N THR A 129 22.49 -6.43 -3.85
CA THR A 129 23.87 -6.55 -3.35
C THR A 129 24.62 -7.78 -3.82
N LYS A 130 23.90 -8.86 -4.16
CA LYS A 130 24.51 -10.06 -4.76
C LYS A 130 24.64 -9.92 -6.26
N LEU A 131 23.65 -9.32 -6.91
CA LEU A 131 23.58 -9.20 -8.36
C LEU A 131 24.48 -8.07 -8.90
N PHE A 132 24.53 -6.94 -8.20
CA PHE A 132 25.14 -5.68 -8.64
C PHE A 132 25.84 -4.97 -7.45
N PRO A 133 26.89 -5.59 -6.86
CA PRO A 133 27.50 -5.10 -5.62
C PRO A 133 28.10 -3.69 -5.76
N GLN A 134 28.71 -3.37 -6.90
CA GLN A 134 29.38 -2.09 -7.13
C GLN A 134 28.36 -0.95 -7.29
N GLU A 135 27.32 -1.18 -8.10
CA GLU A 135 26.23 -0.24 -8.33
C GLU A 135 25.45 -0.01 -7.02
N THR A 136 25.22 -1.07 -6.25
CA THR A 136 24.55 -0.95 -4.94
C THR A 136 25.36 -0.11 -3.96
N ALA A 137 26.66 -0.36 -3.84
CA ALA A 137 27.53 0.42 -2.95
C ALA A 137 27.52 1.91 -3.29
N LYS A 138 27.59 2.26 -4.58
CA LYS A 138 27.50 3.66 -5.04
C LYS A 138 26.14 4.27 -4.81
N THR A 139 25.06 3.50 -4.96
CA THR A 139 23.68 3.99 -4.79
C THR A 139 23.34 4.27 -3.33
N LEU A 140 23.88 3.48 -2.39
CA LEU A 140 23.67 3.67 -0.95
C LEU A 140 24.22 5.00 -0.40
N VAL A 141 25.19 5.60 -1.10
CA VAL A 141 25.84 6.86 -0.70
C VAL A 141 25.55 8.01 -1.68
N ALA A 142 24.52 7.86 -2.53
CA ALA A 142 24.14 8.89 -3.48
C ALA A 142 23.50 10.11 -2.77
N ASP A 143 23.71 11.30 -3.33
CA ASP A 143 23.14 12.56 -2.82
C ASP A 143 21.61 12.58 -2.91
N ASP A 144 21.03 11.91 -3.92
CA ASP A 144 19.59 11.66 -3.98
C ASP A 144 19.18 10.72 -2.83
N ARG A 145 18.66 11.33 -1.77
CA ARG A 145 18.26 10.63 -0.54
C ARG A 145 17.10 9.66 -0.76
N ASN A 146 16.22 9.91 -1.73
CA ASN A 146 15.13 8.97 -2.05
C ASN A 146 15.71 7.71 -2.69
N LEU A 147 16.60 7.89 -3.67
CA LEU A 147 17.35 6.80 -4.31
C LEU A 147 18.14 5.99 -3.28
N ALA A 148 18.88 6.65 -2.39
CA ALA A 148 19.66 5.99 -1.34
C ALA A 148 18.76 5.20 -0.36
N THR A 149 17.58 5.72 -0.02
CA THR A 149 16.60 5.04 0.85
C THR A 149 16.03 3.79 0.18
N TYR A 150 15.67 3.86 -1.10
CA TYR A 150 15.23 2.68 -1.86
C TYR A 150 16.35 1.65 -2.04
N ALA A 151 17.60 2.10 -2.19
CA ALA A 151 18.75 1.21 -2.24
C ALA A 151 18.98 0.50 -0.90
N LEU A 152 18.74 1.19 0.23
CA LEU A 152 18.78 0.59 1.56
C LEU A 152 17.75 -0.54 1.68
N TRP A 153 16.53 -0.32 1.20
CA TRP A 153 15.49 -1.35 1.13
C TRP A 153 15.90 -2.53 0.23
N ALA A 154 16.34 -2.29 -1.00
CA ALA A 154 16.79 -3.34 -1.90
C ALA A 154 17.96 -4.16 -1.32
N ASN A 155 18.88 -3.49 -0.62
CA ASN A 155 20.02 -4.11 0.07
C ASN A 155 19.58 -5.06 1.22
N SER A 156 18.42 -4.84 1.83
CA SER A 156 17.88 -5.71 2.90
C SER A 156 17.73 -7.16 2.44
N TYR A 157 17.36 -7.38 1.16
CA TYR A 157 17.16 -8.73 0.60
C TYR A 157 18.46 -9.51 0.34
N GLY A 158 19.63 -8.94 0.63
CA GLY A 158 20.91 -9.65 0.51
C GLY A 158 21.10 -10.78 1.53
N SER A 159 20.62 -10.61 2.76
CA SER A 159 20.66 -11.62 3.83
C SER A 159 19.76 -11.24 5.01
N LYS A 160 19.43 -12.20 5.89
CA LYS A 160 18.68 -11.93 7.12
C LYS A 160 19.37 -10.92 8.04
N THR A 161 20.69 -11.02 8.20
CA THR A 161 21.49 -10.07 9.00
C THR A 161 21.41 -8.66 8.44
N ARG A 162 21.48 -8.50 7.10
CA ARG A 162 21.34 -7.19 6.45
C ARG A 162 19.93 -6.63 6.62
N MET A 163 18.91 -7.45 6.42
CA MET A 163 17.51 -7.10 6.67
C MET A 163 17.34 -6.54 8.09
N ASP A 164 17.85 -7.24 9.11
CA ASP A 164 17.70 -6.81 10.50
C ASP A 164 18.44 -5.51 10.81
N ALA A 165 19.67 -5.35 10.29
CA ALA A 165 20.44 -4.12 10.45
C ALA A 165 19.81 -2.92 9.71
N ASN A 166 19.31 -3.14 8.49
CA ASN A 166 18.67 -2.08 7.71
C ASN A 166 17.31 -1.69 8.30
N ARG A 167 16.55 -2.63 8.85
CA ARG A 167 15.30 -2.34 9.57
C ARG A 167 15.52 -1.35 10.71
N GLU A 168 16.58 -1.52 11.50
CA GLU A 168 16.93 -0.56 12.55
C GLU A 168 17.27 0.83 11.99
N LYS A 169 18.03 0.88 10.88
CA LYS A 169 18.34 2.15 10.19
C LYS A 169 17.08 2.83 9.67
N LEU A 170 16.19 2.08 9.02
CA LEU A 170 14.91 2.58 8.50
C LEU A 170 13.99 3.04 9.62
N LEU A 171 13.98 2.37 10.77
CA LEU A 171 13.26 2.86 11.95
C LEU A 171 13.82 4.21 12.42
N ASN A 172 15.14 4.34 12.52
CA ASN A 172 15.74 5.62 12.90
C ASN A 172 15.39 6.73 11.89
N MET A 173 15.49 6.44 10.59
CA MET A 173 15.10 7.39 9.53
C MET A 173 13.61 7.76 9.63
N ALA A 174 12.71 6.81 9.86
CA ALA A 174 11.29 7.10 10.07
C ALA A 174 11.09 8.06 11.25
N LEU A 175 11.77 7.82 12.38
CA LEU A 175 11.54 8.57 13.60
C LEU A 175 12.21 9.95 13.63
N THR A 176 13.41 10.09 13.08
CA THR A 176 14.27 11.26 13.34
C THR A 176 14.69 12.05 12.11
N ASP A 177 14.42 11.58 10.88
CA ASP A 177 14.82 12.34 9.69
C ASP A 177 14.08 13.67 9.61
N THR A 178 14.76 14.72 9.14
CA THR A 178 14.13 16.04 8.96
C THR A 178 13.30 16.10 7.68
N ASN A 179 13.55 15.21 6.72
CA ASN A 179 12.80 15.14 5.48
C ASN A 179 11.59 14.20 5.63
N ILE A 180 10.39 14.78 5.60
CA ILE A 180 9.12 14.06 5.73
C ILE A 180 8.93 12.95 4.69
N ILE A 181 9.46 13.13 3.47
CA ILE A 181 9.39 12.11 2.41
C ILE A 181 10.23 10.89 2.79
N ILE A 182 11.43 11.09 3.34
CA ILE A 182 12.29 9.99 3.80
C ILE A 182 11.61 9.26 4.95
N ARG A 183 11.04 9.98 5.90
CA ARG A 183 10.28 9.37 7.01
C ARG A 183 9.14 8.50 6.50
N ARG A 184 8.37 9.00 5.53
CA ARG A 184 7.24 8.28 4.90
C ARG A 184 7.72 7.03 4.15
N ILE A 185 8.76 7.16 3.32
CA ILE A 185 9.35 6.02 2.60
C ILE A 185 9.84 4.97 3.60
N SER A 186 10.58 5.36 4.64
CA SER A 186 11.06 4.42 5.66
C SER A 186 9.91 3.71 6.37
N ALA A 187 8.85 4.43 6.76
CA ALA A 187 7.66 3.82 7.36
C ALA A 187 6.97 2.84 6.40
N TYR A 188 6.87 3.17 5.12
CA TYR A 188 6.35 2.28 4.08
C TYR A 188 7.21 1.01 3.92
N VAL A 189 8.53 1.16 3.88
CA VAL A 189 9.45 0.01 3.78
C VAL A 189 9.31 -0.91 4.99
N LEU A 190 9.25 -0.35 6.21
CA LEU A 190 9.04 -1.14 7.43
C LEU A 190 7.75 -1.96 7.39
N ARG A 191 6.66 -1.42 6.81
CA ARG A 191 5.41 -2.18 6.60
C ARG A 191 5.60 -3.34 5.64
N LYS A 192 6.39 -3.17 4.58
CA LYS A 192 6.63 -4.21 3.57
C LYS A 192 7.60 -5.29 4.04
N GLU A 193 8.63 -4.92 4.79
CA GLU A 193 9.59 -5.87 5.37
C GLU A 193 9.05 -6.58 6.61
N GLN A 194 8.15 -5.93 7.36
CA GLN A 194 7.66 -6.36 8.67
C GLN A 194 8.81 -6.75 9.63
N GLY A 195 8.51 -7.50 10.70
CA GLY A 195 9.54 -8.11 11.55
C GLY A 195 10.24 -7.16 12.51
N LEU A 196 9.57 -6.10 12.98
CA LEU A 196 10.09 -5.31 14.11
C LEU A 196 10.17 -6.19 15.36
N THR A 197 11.26 -6.03 16.13
CA THR A 197 11.33 -6.56 17.50
C THR A 197 10.37 -5.78 18.42
N LEU A 198 10.02 -6.35 19.58
CA LEU A 198 9.15 -5.65 20.54
C LEU A 198 9.75 -4.29 20.96
N LYS A 199 11.07 -4.20 21.12
CA LYS A 199 11.77 -2.95 21.44
C LYS A 199 11.63 -1.91 20.32
N GLN A 200 11.84 -2.32 19.08
CA GLN A 200 11.69 -1.45 17.90
C GLN A 200 10.24 -0.98 17.73
N TRP A 201 9.29 -1.90 17.90
CA TRP A 201 7.87 -1.62 17.81
C TRP A 201 7.43 -0.60 18.87
N LYS A 202 7.84 -0.77 20.13
CA LYS A 202 7.53 0.19 21.21
C LYS A 202 8.03 1.60 20.89
N ARG A 203 9.24 1.74 20.37
CA ARG A 203 9.77 3.04 19.94
C ARG A 203 8.92 3.71 18.86
N LEU A 204 8.44 2.92 17.89
CA LEU A 204 7.56 3.43 16.84
C LEU A 204 6.20 3.85 17.40
N ASP A 205 5.59 3.02 18.22
CA ASP A 205 4.29 3.28 18.85
C ASP A 205 4.34 4.51 19.77
N GLU A 206 5.34 4.59 20.66
CA GLU A 206 5.54 5.74 21.55
C GLU A 206 5.75 7.03 20.76
N ALA A 207 6.57 6.99 19.70
CA ALA A 207 6.77 8.14 18.84
C ALA A 207 5.50 8.56 18.11
N ALA A 208 4.71 7.62 17.59
CA ALA A 208 3.43 7.91 16.95
C ALA A 208 2.42 8.54 17.92
N LEU A 209 2.36 8.04 19.16
CA LEU A 209 1.45 8.55 20.19
C LEU A 209 1.87 9.92 20.75
N ALA A 210 3.15 10.28 20.64
CA ALA A 210 3.64 11.61 21.00
C ALA A 210 3.36 12.68 19.93
N MET A 211 3.01 12.28 18.71
CA MET A 211 2.68 13.20 17.61
C MET A 211 1.30 13.83 17.80
N LYS A 212 1.10 15.02 17.22
CA LYS A 212 -0.24 15.60 17.15
C LYS A 212 -1.05 14.79 16.14
N LYS A 213 -2.34 14.59 16.42
CA LYS A 213 -3.24 13.86 15.50
C LYS A 213 -3.34 14.51 14.11
N THR A 214 -3.07 15.82 14.05
CA THR A 214 -3.06 16.62 12.82
C THR A 214 -1.76 16.49 12.02
N ASP A 215 -0.73 15.84 12.57
CA ASP A 215 0.54 15.66 11.88
C ASP A 215 0.38 14.67 10.72
N GLU A 216 0.93 15.01 9.56
CA GLU A 216 0.75 14.27 8.30
C GLU A 216 1.19 12.80 8.37
N LEU A 217 2.14 12.47 9.27
CA LEU A 217 2.65 11.10 9.46
C LEU A 217 1.99 10.34 10.62
N TYR A 218 1.06 10.95 11.36
CA TYR A 218 0.45 10.34 12.55
C TYR A 218 -0.17 8.98 12.22
N VAL A 219 -1.08 8.96 11.24
CA VAL A 219 -1.73 7.74 10.77
C VAL A 219 -0.73 6.81 10.09
N THR A 220 0.21 7.34 9.31
CA THR A 220 1.27 6.53 8.66
C THR A 220 2.05 5.71 9.69
N PHE A 221 2.42 6.29 10.84
CA PHE A 221 3.20 5.59 11.86
C PHE A 221 2.36 4.62 12.68
N LEU A 222 1.14 4.98 13.04
CA LEU A 222 0.22 4.06 13.70
C LEU A 222 -0.14 2.87 12.80
N ALA A 223 -0.38 3.10 11.50
CA ALA A 223 -0.58 2.05 10.52
C ALA A 223 0.67 1.17 10.38
N THR A 224 1.87 1.75 10.42
CA THR A 224 3.11 0.96 10.46
C THR A 224 3.22 0.14 11.75
N ALA A 225 2.89 0.69 12.90
CA ALA A 225 2.87 -0.04 14.17
C ALA A 225 1.88 -1.21 14.09
N LEU A 226 0.66 -1.00 13.59
CA LEU A 226 -0.33 -2.07 13.42
C LEU A 226 0.20 -3.22 12.55
N VAL A 227 0.77 -2.90 11.38
CA VAL A 227 1.27 -3.91 10.42
C VAL A 227 2.46 -4.70 10.96
N THR A 228 3.35 -4.01 11.67
CA THR A 228 4.65 -4.55 12.10
C THR A 228 4.65 -5.15 13.51
N ALA A 229 3.49 -5.19 14.18
CA ALA A 229 3.32 -5.72 15.52
C ALA A 229 3.88 -7.15 15.66
N PRO A 230 4.88 -7.39 16.53
CA PRO A 230 5.33 -8.73 16.87
C PRO A 230 4.37 -9.42 17.85
N ALA A 231 4.50 -10.75 18.00
CA ALA A 231 3.62 -11.57 18.86
C ALA A 231 3.60 -11.18 20.35
N GLY A 232 4.57 -10.40 20.83
CA GLY A 232 4.65 -9.93 22.22
C GLY A 232 3.84 -8.66 22.52
N VAL A 233 3.14 -8.07 21.55
CA VAL A 233 2.26 -6.92 21.78
C VAL A 233 0.89 -7.41 22.25
N SER A 234 0.35 -6.79 23.31
CA SER A 234 -0.95 -7.19 23.84
C SER A 234 -2.09 -6.83 22.89
N LYS A 235 -3.19 -7.58 22.96
CA LYS A 235 -4.37 -7.35 22.13
C LYS A 235 -4.97 -5.97 22.38
N GLU A 236 -5.07 -5.56 23.65
CA GLU A 236 -5.63 -4.27 24.07
C GLU A 236 -4.85 -3.11 23.46
N LYS A 237 -3.52 -3.26 23.37
CA LYS A 237 -2.67 -2.25 22.76
C LYS A 237 -2.88 -2.16 21.26
N LEU A 238 -3.04 -3.29 20.57
CA LEU A 238 -3.36 -3.29 19.15
C LEU A 238 -4.76 -2.75 18.87
N ASP A 239 -5.74 -3.06 19.70
CA ASP A 239 -7.09 -2.50 19.60
C ASP A 239 -7.08 -0.98 19.84
N GLN A 240 -6.21 -0.47 20.72
CA GLN A 240 -6.00 0.99 20.88
C GLN A 240 -5.46 1.63 19.59
N VAL A 241 -4.38 1.09 19.03
CA VAL A 241 -3.77 1.61 17.79
C VAL A 241 -4.78 1.57 16.63
N ASP A 242 -5.51 0.46 16.52
CA ASP A 242 -6.54 0.24 15.52
C ASP A 242 -7.70 1.25 15.64
N ALA A 243 -8.18 1.52 16.86
CA ALA A 243 -9.20 2.54 17.10
C ALA A 243 -8.72 3.95 16.70
N LEU A 244 -7.46 4.29 16.99
CA LEU A 244 -6.89 5.60 16.66
C LEU A 244 -6.81 5.87 15.15
N ILE A 245 -6.58 4.83 14.34
CA ILE A 245 -6.47 4.99 12.87
C ILE A 245 -7.80 4.84 12.14
N THR A 246 -8.81 4.22 12.77
CA THR A 246 -10.12 3.98 12.14
C THR A 246 -11.21 4.96 12.58
N THR A 247 -10.97 5.72 13.65
CA THR A 247 -11.91 6.76 14.11
C THR A 247 -11.71 8.04 13.30
N ASP A 248 -12.83 8.64 12.91
CA ASP A 248 -12.88 9.97 12.30
C ASP A 248 -11.98 10.14 11.06
N ILE A 249 -12.05 9.15 10.17
CA ILE A 249 -11.31 9.17 8.91
C ILE A 249 -11.68 10.36 8.03
N SER A 250 -12.81 11.02 8.32
CA SER A 250 -13.36 12.18 7.63
C SER A 250 -12.33 13.32 7.52
N HIS A 251 -11.47 13.49 8.52
CA HIS A 251 -10.44 14.54 8.52
C HIS A 251 -9.16 14.20 7.76
N TYR A 252 -8.96 12.94 7.39
CA TYR A 252 -7.74 12.51 6.72
C TYR A 252 -7.81 12.75 5.21
N SER A 253 -6.68 13.19 4.65
CA SER A 253 -6.52 13.32 3.20
C SER A 253 -6.67 11.96 2.51
N VAL A 254 -6.96 12.02 1.20
CA VAL A 254 -7.07 10.82 0.36
C VAL A 254 -5.84 9.92 0.45
N GLY A 255 -4.63 10.47 0.43
CA GLY A 255 -3.39 9.70 0.55
C GLY A 255 -3.26 8.98 1.89
N VAL A 256 -3.64 9.61 3.00
CA VAL A 256 -3.64 8.97 4.32
C VAL A 256 -4.65 7.83 4.39
N ARG A 257 -5.84 8.02 3.80
CA ARG A 257 -6.86 6.95 3.71
C ARG A 257 -6.39 5.79 2.83
N THR A 258 -5.68 6.07 1.73
CA THR A 258 -5.08 5.04 0.88
C THR A 258 -4.05 4.22 1.65
N GLU A 259 -3.17 4.86 2.42
CA GLU A 259 -2.20 4.17 3.29
C GLU A 259 -2.89 3.32 4.37
N LEU A 260 -3.95 3.84 4.98
CA LEU A 260 -4.76 3.10 5.95
C LEU A 260 -5.39 1.85 5.32
N ALA A 261 -6.02 2.00 4.15
CA ALA A 261 -6.61 0.87 3.43
C ALA A 261 -5.56 -0.20 3.13
N GLN A 262 -4.36 0.18 2.67
CA GLN A 262 -3.25 -0.76 2.46
C GLN A 262 -2.81 -1.45 3.76
N ALA A 263 -2.77 -0.75 4.90
CA ALA A 263 -2.44 -1.36 6.18
C ALA A 263 -3.51 -2.37 6.64
N LEU A 264 -4.79 -2.03 6.45
CA LEU A 264 -5.92 -2.93 6.73
C LEU A 264 -5.94 -4.13 5.76
N ALA A 265 -5.43 -3.97 4.54
CA ALA A 265 -5.22 -5.10 3.64
C ALA A 265 -4.20 -6.11 4.19
N GLU A 266 -3.28 -5.73 5.08
CA GLU A 266 -2.29 -6.62 5.71
C GLU A 266 -2.74 -7.17 7.06
N ARG A 267 -3.39 -6.36 7.91
CA ARG A 267 -3.77 -6.75 9.29
C ARG A 267 -5.25 -6.60 9.65
N GLY A 268 -6.05 -6.01 8.77
CA GLY A 268 -7.45 -5.78 9.03
C GLY A 268 -8.24 -7.08 9.21
N THR A 269 -9.37 -6.98 9.90
CA THR A 269 -10.31 -8.10 10.08
C THR A 269 -11.68 -7.71 9.55
N ARG A 270 -12.67 -8.60 9.70
CA ARG A 270 -14.05 -8.34 9.26
C ARG A 270 -14.67 -7.09 9.89
N LYS A 271 -14.19 -6.66 11.08
CA LYS A 271 -14.65 -5.43 11.73
C LYS A 271 -14.37 -4.16 10.92
N HIS A 272 -13.45 -4.21 9.96
CA HIS A 272 -13.08 -3.07 9.11
C HIS A 272 -13.83 -3.02 7.78
N LEU A 273 -14.64 -4.04 7.46
CA LEU A 273 -15.29 -4.11 6.15
C LEU A 273 -16.23 -2.93 5.92
N ASP A 274 -17.00 -2.50 6.92
CA ASP A 274 -17.92 -1.37 6.78
C ASP A 274 -17.19 -0.06 6.47
N LEU A 275 -16.04 0.16 7.13
CA LEU A 275 -15.17 1.31 6.85
C LEU A 275 -14.67 1.29 5.40
N LEU A 276 -14.13 0.15 4.96
CA LEU A 276 -13.57 -0.01 3.62
C LEU A 276 -14.64 0.03 2.53
N ILE A 277 -15.83 -0.51 2.79
CA ILE A 277 -16.99 -0.40 1.89
C ILE A 277 -17.44 1.05 1.79
N GLY A 278 -17.38 1.81 2.89
CA GLY A 278 -17.59 3.25 2.91
C GLY A 278 -16.59 3.97 2.01
N MET A 279 -15.28 3.70 2.17
CA MET A 279 -14.24 4.27 1.30
C MET A 279 -14.43 3.92 -0.18
N LEU A 280 -14.78 2.66 -0.48
CA LEU A 280 -15.07 2.18 -1.83
C LEU A 280 -16.29 2.89 -2.45
N ALA A 281 -17.19 3.43 -1.62
CA ALA A 281 -18.37 4.17 -2.04
C ALA A 281 -18.21 5.69 -1.89
N ASP A 282 -16.99 6.19 -1.67
CA ASP A 282 -16.68 7.60 -1.43
C ASP A 282 -17.47 8.24 -0.28
N LYS A 283 -17.82 7.43 0.73
CA LYS A 283 -18.49 7.91 1.94
C LYS A 283 -17.53 8.82 2.73
N ASP A 284 -18.06 9.92 3.26
CA ASP A 284 -17.33 10.89 4.08
C ASP A 284 -16.16 11.54 3.32
N SER A 285 -16.30 11.72 2.00
CA SER A 285 -15.29 12.30 1.10
C SER A 285 -15.63 13.71 0.60
N ALA A 286 -16.82 14.21 0.91
CA ALA A 286 -17.27 15.54 0.49
C ALA A 286 -16.32 16.64 0.97
N GLY A 287 -15.82 17.46 0.05
CA GLY A 287 -14.87 18.54 0.34
C GLY A 287 -13.41 18.11 0.52
N ILE A 288 -13.08 16.83 0.32
CA ILE A 288 -11.71 16.31 0.49
C ILE A 288 -11.08 15.99 -0.86
N TYR A 289 -11.85 15.35 -1.75
CA TYR A 289 -11.46 15.09 -3.14
C TYR A 289 -12.72 14.95 -4.01
N ASP A 290 -12.55 15.10 -5.32
CA ASP A 290 -13.60 14.77 -6.30
C ASP A 290 -13.65 13.24 -6.48
N PRO A 291 -14.78 12.54 -6.25
CA PRO A 291 -14.90 11.11 -6.51
C PRO A 291 -14.46 10.68 -7.92
N ALA A 292 -14.57 11.55 -8.93
CA ALA A 292 -14.12 11.27 -10.29
C ALA A 292 -12.60 11.47 -10.51
N SER A 293 -11.88 12.05 -9.55
CA SER A 293 -10.44 12.29 -9.60
C SER A 293 -9.61 11.00 -9.61
N ASP A 294 -8.36 11.14 -9.98
CA ASP A 294 -7.37 10.06 -9.92
C ASP A 294 -7.05 9.69 -8.47
N GLU A 295 -7.01 10.64 -7.53
CA GLU A 295 -6.82 10.31 -6.12
C GLU A 295 -8.00 9.54 -5.53
N GLY A 296 -9.23 9.91 -5.90
CA GLY A 296 -10.43 9.18 -5.49
C GLY A 296 -10.44 7.74 -6.00
N ALA A 297 -10.07 7.54 -7.27
CA ALA A 297 -9.90 6.21 -7.85
C ALA A 297 -8.82 5.39 -7.14
N ASP A 298 -7.69 6.01 -6.76
CA ASP A 298 -6.61 5.32 -6.04
C ASP A 298 -7.06 4.84 -4.66
N LEU A 299 -7.80 5.68 -3.92
CA LEU A 299 -8.38 5.29 -2.64
C LEU A 299 -9.37 4.13 -2.79
N ARG A 300 -10.29 4.21 -3.76
CA ARG A 300 -11.23 3.12 -4.01
C ARG A 300 -10.53 1.82 -4.39
N ALA A 301 -9.47 1.89 -5.21
CA ALA A 301 -8.66 0.73 -5.56
C ALA A 301 -7.98 0.12 -4.32
N ALA A 302 -7.40 0.94 -3.43
CA ALA A 302 -6.80 0.46 -2.20
C ALA A 302 -7.83 -0.16 -1.23
N ALA A 303 -9.03 0.43 -1.13
CA ALA A 303 -10.12 -0.11 -0.33
C ALA A 303 -10.62 -1.45 -0.89
N ALA A 304 -10.79 -1.56 -2.21
CA ALA A 304 -11.14 -2.79 -2.89
C ALA A 304 -10.12 -3.91 -2.63
N PHE A 305 -8.82 -3.59 -2.73
CA PHE A 305 -7.74 -4.50 -2.38
C PHE A 305 -7.86 -5.01 -0.93
N ALA A 306 -8.08 -4.10 0.02
CA ALA A 306 -8.21 -4.47 1.43
C ALA A 306 -9.41 -5.37 1.70
N ILE A 307 -10.57 -5.09 1.09
CA ILE A 307 -11.78 -5.94 1.17
C ILE A 307 -11.47 -7.36 0.69
N LEU A 308 -10.84 -7.49 -0.49
CA LEU A 308 -10.49 -8.80 -1.04
C LEU A 308 -9.53 -9.57 -0.13
N LYS A 309 -8.51 -8.91 0.41
CA LYS A 309 -7.55 -9.52 1.34
C LYS A 309 -8.19 -9.97 2.65
N ILE A 310 -9.09 -9.17 3.22
CA ILE A 310 -9.81 -9.55 4.44
C ILE A 310 -10.72 -10.74 4.18
N ASN A 311 -11.46 -10.73 3.07
CA ASN A 311 -12.39 -11.80 2.72
C ASN A 311 -11.70 -13.10 2.31
N SER A 312 -10.44 -13.06 1.85
CA SER A 312 -9.66 -14.25 1.52
C SER A 312 -9.04 -14.95 2.74
N ARG A 313 -8.99 -14.29 3.91
CA ARG A 313 -8.46 -14.89 5.13
C ARG A 313 -9.44 -15.95 5.63
N LYS A 314 -8.98 -17.20 5.77
CA LYS A 314 -9.74 -18.23 6.47
C LYS A 314 -9.84 -17.80 7.94
N ASN A 315 -11.06 -17.78 8.48
CA ASN A 315 -11.29 -17.62 9.91
C ASN A 315 -10.77 -18.83 10.67
#